data_AF-A0A3C0NDS8-F1
#
_entry.id   AF-A0A3C0NDS8-F1
#
_cell.length_a   1.000
_cell.length_b   1.000
_cell.length_c   1.000
_cell.angle_alpha   90.00
_cell.angle_beta   90.00
_cell.angle_gamma   90.00
#
_symmetry.space_group_name_H-M   'P 1'
#
loop_
_entity.id
_entity.type
_entity.pdbx_description
1 polymer ?
#
loop_
_entity_poly.entity_id
_entity_poly.type
_entity_poly.pdbx_seq_one_letter_code
_entity_poly.pdbx_strand_id
1 'polypeptide(L)'
;QIQSIELVGEELVYDSEVEDNHNFVANGLLVHNCHQLTSQAQNALLKCIEEPPANVVFILCTTEQHKVLATVSSRCQLFHFRVLSINAIVKQLTMIAEKESITIAQEAKVAIARTAEGGL
;
A
#
# COMPACT_ATOMS: atom_id res chain seq x y z
N GLN A 1 13.86 -0.78 6.21
CA GLN A 1 14.07 0.25 5.17
C GLN A 1 14.00 -0.49 3.83
N ILE A 2 13.06 -0.15 2.95
CA ILE A 2 12.99 -0.77 1.61
C ILE A 2 14.19 -0.25 0.81
N GLN A 3 15.04 -1.15 0.31
CA GLN A 3 16.28 -0.77 -0.38
C GLN A 3 16.07 -0.46 -1.86
N SER A 4 15.20 -1.21 -2.55
CA SER A 4 14.81 -0.98 -3.94
C SER A 4 13.42 -1.58 -4.21
N ILE A 5 12.77 -1.10 -5.26
CA ILE A 5 11.56 -1.68 -5.84
C ILE A 5 11.84 -1.79 -7.33
N GLU A 6 11.69 -2.99 -7.87
CA GLU A 6 11.92 -3.28 -9.29
C GLU A 6 10.64 -3.87 -9.89
N LEU A 7 10.33 -3.47 -11.13
CA LEU A 7 9.20 -4.04 -11.87
C LEU A 7 9.58 -5.46 -12.31
N VAL A 8 8.89 -6.46 -11.78
CA VAL A 8 9.15 -7.88 -12.08
C VAL A 8 8.31 -8.42 -13.25
N GLY A 9 7.37 -7.62 -13.75
CA GLY A 9 6.41 -7.98 -14.79
C GLY A 9 4.97 -7.67 -14.36
N GLU A 10 4.02 -8.02 -15.22
CA GLU A 10 2.59 -8.00 -14.91
C GLU A 10 2.11 -9.43 -14.64
N GLU A 11 1.32 -9.62 -13.59
CA GLU A 11 0.76 -10.93 -13.22
C GLU A 11 -0.74 -10.79 -12.97
N LEU A 12 -1.50 -11.84 -13.28
CA LEU A 12 -2.90 -11.92 -12.90
C LEU A 12 -3.01 -12.09 -11.38
N VAL A 13 -3.65 -11.12 -10.73
CA VAL A 13 -3.94 -11.15 -9.30
C VAL A 13 -5.38 -11.62 -9.08
N TYR A 14 -5.62 -12.29 -7.96
CA TYR A 14 -6.97 -12.62 -7.54
C TYR A 14 -7.48 -11.52 -6.62
N ASP A 15 -8.58 -10.88 -7.00
CA ASP A 15 -9.35 -10.00 -6.10
C ASP A 15 -10.44 -10.84 -5.41
N SER A 16 -10.39 -10.88 -4.09
CA SER A 16 -11.42 -11.50 -3.26
C SER A 16 -12.27 -10.41 -2.63
N GLU A 17 -13.32 -10.00 -3.34
CA GLU A 17 -14.26 -9.01 -2.85
C GLU A 17 -15.25 -9.64 -1.86
N VAL A 18 -15.28 -9.08 -0.66
CA VAL A 18 -16.48 -9.08 0.19
C VAL A 18 -17.10 -7.70 0.01
N GLU A 19 -18.42 -7.56 0.03
CA GLU A 19 -19.11 -6.26 -0.14
C GLU A 19 -18.39 -5.17 0.69
N ASP A 20 -17.90 -4.12 0.01
CA ASP A 20 -17.11 -2.99 0.54
C ASP A 20 -15.66 -3.29 1.04
N ASN A 21 -15.07 -4.43 0.69
CA ASN A 21 -13.70 -4.82 1.06
C ASN A 21 -12.91 -5.37 -0.13
N HIS A 22 -11.83 -4.66 -0.51
CA HIS A 22 -10.93 -5.07 -1.60
C HIS A 22 -9.67 -5.76 -1.06
N ASN A 23 -9.45 -7.01 -1.46
CA ASN A 23 -8.34 -7.86 -1.01
C ASN A 23 -7.66 -8.53 -2.19
N PHE A 24 -6.35 -8.37 -2.30
CA PHE A 24 -5.60 -8.85 -3.46
C PHE A 24 -4.59 -9.92 -3.09
N VAL A 25 -4.51 -10.98 -3.89
CA VAL A 25 -3.43 -11.97 -3.82
C VAL A 25 -2.54 -11.84 -5.06
N ALA A 26 -1.25 -11.52 -4.86
CA ALA A 26 -0.25 -11.35 -5.93
C ALA A 26 1.07 -12.02 -5.53
N ASN A 27 1.65 -12.92 -6.34
CA ASN A 27 2.87 -13.65 -5.97
C ASN A 27 2.83 -14.31 -4.57
N GLY A 28 1.66 -14.80 -4.14
CA GLY A 28 1.45 -15.32 -2.78
C GLY A 28 1.37 -14.24 -1.67
N LEU A 29 1.42 -12.96 -2.02
CA LEU A 29 1.22 -11.86 -1.08
C LEU A 29 -0.27 -11.53 -0.97
N LEU A 30 -0.84 -11.59 0.24
CA LEU A 30 -2.18 -11.06 0.50
C LEU A 30 -2.09 -9.61 0.99
N VAL A 31 -2.70 -8.68 0.26
CA VAL A 31 -2.77 -7.24 0.61
C VAL A 31 -4.18 -6.88 1.08
N HIS A 32 -4.31 -6.17 2.20
CA HIS A 32 -5.63 -5.89 2.81
C HIS A 32 -5.73 -4.49 3.44
N ASN A 33 -6.86 -3.78 3.23
CA ASN A 33 -7.30 -2.62 4.02
C ASN A 33 -7.79 -3.03 5.43
N CYS A 34 -6.91 -3.54 6.28
CA CYS A 34 -7.32 -4.32 7.46
C CYS A 34 -8.17 -3.57 8.51
N HIS A 35 -8.17 -2.23 8.50
CA HIS A 35 -9.03 -1.40 9.34
C HIS A 35 -10.51 -1.47 8.97
N GLN A 36 -10.85 -1.88 7.75
CA GLN A 36 -12.24 -2.07 7.31
C GLN A 36 -12.80 -3.45 7.71
N LEU A 37 -11.95 -4.37 8.20
CA LEU A 37 -12.41 -5.66 8.68
C LEU A 37 -13.18 -5.54 9.99
N THR A 38 -14.28 -6.27 10.06
CA THR A 38 -14.98 -6.53 11.33
C THR A 38 -14.02 -7.20 12.32
N SER A 39 -14.27 -7.00 13.61
CA SER A 39 -13.47 -7.62 14.67
C SER A 39 -13.43 -9.15 14.54
N GLN A 40 -14.51 -9.79 14.08
CA GLN A 40 -14.57 -11.22 13.84
C GLN A 40 -13.62 -11.64 12.71
N ALA A 41 -13.59 -10.90 11.60
CA ALA A 41 -12.69 -11.19 10.49
C ALA A 41 -11.22 -10.96 10.86
N GLN A 42 -10.91 -9.91 11.62
CA GLN A 42 -9.56 -9.69 12.15
C GLN A 42 -9.11 -10.83 13.07
N ASN A 43 -10.00 -11.39 13.90
CA ASN A 43 -9.68 -12.54 14.74
C ASN A 43 -9.50 -13.83 13.93
N ALA A 44 -10.25 -14.03 12.86
CA ALA A 44 -10.06 -15.17 11.95
C ALA A 44 -8.69 -15.10 11.26
N LEU A 45 -8.27 -13.89 10.86
CA LEU A 45 -6.97 -13.64 10.24
C LEU A 45 -5.79 -13.97 11.17
N LEU A 46 -5.94 -13.86 12.49
CA LEU A 46 -4.87 -14.14 13.45
C LEU A 46 -4.26 -15.54 13.27
N LYS A 47 -5.11 -16.56 13.07
CA LYS A 47 -4.61 -17.93 12.86
C LYS A 47 -3.72 -18.03 11.64
N CYS A 48 -4.09 -17.35 10.55
CA CYS A 48 -3.32 -17.34 9.32
C CYS A 48 -2.01 -16.55 9.44
N ILE A 49 -1.96 -15.51 10.29
CA ILE A 49 -0.73 -14.74 10.54
C ILE A 49 0.22 -15.52 11.47
N GLU A 50 -0.32 -16.24 12.45
CA GLU A 50 0.47 -17.05 13.38
C GLU A 50 1.08 -18.30 12.70
N GLU A 51 0.33 -18.95 11.82
CA GLU A 51 0.76 -20.13 11.07
C GLU A 51 0.55 -19.88 9.57
N PRO A 52 1.38 -19.02 8.94
CA PRO A 52 1.20 -18.65 7.55
C PRO A 52 1.42 -19.86 6.63
N PRO A 53 0.61 -20.01 5.57
CA PRO A 53 0.88 -21.01 4.54
C PRO A 53 2.29 -20.84 3.97
N ALA A 54 2.95 -21.94 3.60
CA ALA A 54 4.37 -21.97 3.25
C ALA A 54 4.82 -20.97 2.16
N ASN A 55 3.91 -20.59 1.26
CA ASN A 55 4.19 -19.69 0.14
C ASN A 55 3.36 -18.40 0.21
N VAL A 56 2.86 -18.03 1.40
CA VAL A 56 2.04 -16.82 1.59
C VAL A 56 2.70 -15.85 2.54
N VAL A 57 2.73 -14.58 2.13
CA VAL A 57 3.17 -13.46 2.97
C VAL A 57 2.03 -12.46 3.10
N PHE A 58 1.76 -12.02 4.33
CA PHE A 58 0.68 -11.05 4.59
C PHE A 58 1.24 -9.62 4.62
N ILE A 59 0.67 -8.74 3.78
CA ILE A 59 0.93 -7.30 3.82
C ILE A 59 -0.37 -6.60 4.22
N LEU A 60 -0.44 -6.13 5.46
CA LEU A 60 -1.60 -5.42 5.96
C LEU A 60 -1.42 -3.91 5.78
N CYS A 61 -2.36 -3.29 5.07
CA CYS A 61 -2.39 -1.86 4.79
C CYS A 61 -3.51 -1.19 5.59
N THR A 62 -3.24 -0.02 6.18
CA THR A 62 -4.26 0.73 6.91
C THR A 62 -3.97 2.22 6.92
N THR A 63 -5.02 3.02 6.74
CA THR A 63 -5.02 4.47 6.96
C THR A 63 -5.44 4.83 8.39
N GLU A 64 -6.02 3.88 9.13
CA GLU A 64 -6.54 4.05 10.49
C GLU A 64 -5.97 2.98 11.43
N GLN A 65 -4.69 3.10 11.79
CA GLN A 65 -3.99 2.10 12.61
C GLN A 65 -4.72 1.77 13.93
N HIS A 66 -5.38 2.74 14.54
CA HIS A 66 -6.12 2.57 15.79
C HIS A 66 -7.35 1.64 15.68
N LYS A 67 -7.84 1.37 14.46
CA LYS A 67 -8.93 0.40 14.20
C LYS A 67 -8.44 -1.03 14.02
N VAL A 68 -7.12 -1.23 13.92
CA VAL A 68 -6.53 -2.56 13.82
C VAL A 68 -6.35 -3.12 15.24
N LEU A 69 -6.80 -4.34 15.47
CA LEU A 69 -6.63 -5.00 16.77
C LEU A 69 -5.16 -5.06 17.16
N ALA A 70 -4.86 -4.74 18.43
CA ALA A 70 -3.50 -4.79 18.96
C ALA A 70 -2.87 -6.19 18.81
N THR A 71 -3.68 -7.25 18.85
CA THR A 71 -3.27 -8.64 18.66
C THR A 71 -2.76 -8.93 17.25
N VAL A 72 -3.35 -8.29 16.23
CA VAL A 72 -2.88 -8.37 14.84
C VAL A 72 -1.59 -7.56 14.69
N SER A 73 -1.60 -6.32 15.17
CA SER A 73 -0.45 -5.42 15.05
C SER A 73 0.80 -5.95 15.75
N SER A 74 0.64 -6.65 16.88
CA SER A 74 1.77 -7.22 17.65
C SER A 74 2.48 -8.38 16.95
N ARG A 75 1.85 -8.99 15.94
CA ARG A 75 2.38 -10.12 15.16
C ARG A 75 2.87 -9.70 13.78
N CYS A 76 2.73 -8.43 13.45
CA CYS A 76 3.18 -7.86 12.18
C CYS A 76 4.40 -6.99 12.41
N GLN A 77 5.28 -6.94 11.42
CA GLN A 77 6.28 -5.89 11.37
C GLN A 77 5.61 -4.59 10.92
N LEU A 78 5.65 -3.57 11.77
CA LEU A 78 5.00 -2.30 11.50
C LEU A 78 5.91 -1.38 10.69
N PHE A 79 5.40 -0.93 9.54
CA PHE A 79 6.04 0.08 8.71
C PHE A 79 5.15 1.32 8.61
N HIS A 80 5.67 2.44 9.09
CA HIS A 80 4.99 3.73 8.95
C HIS A 80 5.48 4.45 7.69
N PHE A 81 4.57 4.60 6.72
CA PHE A 81 4.80 5.46 5.57
C PHE A 81 4.55 6.91 5.96
N ARG A 82 5.45 7.79 5.54
CA ARG A 82 5.28 9.24 5.70
C ARG A 82 4.79 9.81 4.39
N VAL A 83 3.97 10.86 4.50
CA VAL A 83 3.58 11.67 3.36
C VAL A 83 4.80 12.16 2.59
N LEU A 84 4.70 12.16 1.26
CA LEU A 84 5.78 12.64 0.42
C LEU A 84 5.91 14.17 0.55
N SER A 85 7.15 14.66 0.59
CA SER A 85 7.39 16.09 0.50
C SER A 85 7.02 16.62 -0.89
N ILE A 86 6.66 17.90 -0.99
CA ILE A 86 6.39 18.57 -2.28
C ILE A 86 7.54 18.33 -3.27
N ASN A 87 8.80 18.43 -2.81
CA ASN A 87 9.97 18.21 -3.65
C ASN A 87 10.07 16.77 -4.16
N ALA A 88 9.68 15.78 -3.33
CA ALA A 88 9.65 14.37 -3.75
C ALA A 88 8.60 14.13 -4.83
N ILE A 89 7.40 14.70 -4.66
CA ILE A 89 6.33 14.62 -5.66
C ILE A 89 6.74 15.29 -6.97
N VAL A 90 7.27 16.52 -6.91
CA VAL A 90 7.76 17.24 -8.10
C VAL A 90 8.85 16.46 -8.84
N LYS A 91 9.79 15.85 -8.09
CA LYS A 91 10.83 14.99 -8.66
C LYS A 91 10.23 13.79 -9.39
N GLN A 92 9.24 13.13 -8.78
CA GLN A 92 8.57 11.98 -9.38
C GLN A 92 7.77 12.37 -10.63
N LEU A 93 7.02 13.47 -10.58
CA LEU A 93 6.29 14.00 -11.73
C LEU A 93 7.23 14.36 -12.88
N THR A 94 8.42 14.90 -12.57
CA THR A 94 9.43 15.21 -13.58
C THR A 94 9.94 13.94 -14.25
N MET A 95 10.27 12.91 -13.47
CA MET A 95 10.72 11.62 -14.00
C MET A 95 9.66 10.96 -14.90
N ILE A 96 8.39 10.99 -14.50
CA ILE A 96 7.28 10.45 -15.30
C ILE A 96 7.12 11.28 -16.59
N ALA A 97 7.10 12.61 -16.49
CA ALA A 97 6.94 13.49 -17.63
C ALA A 97 8.06 13.31 -18.68
N GLU A 98 9.31 13.13 -18.22
CA GLU A 98 10.45 12.83 -19.10
C GLU A 98 10.29 11.48 -19.80
N LYS A 99 9.88 10.44 -19.06
CA LYS A 99 9.69 9.09 -19.60
C LYS A 99 8.56 9.03 -20.65
N GLU A 100 7.46 9.73 -20.38
CA GLU A 100 6.28 9.79 -21.23
C GLU A 100 6.37 10.88 -22.31
N SER A 101 7.49 11.61 -22.40
CA SER A 101 7.69 12.74 -23.33
C SER A 101 6.62 13.84 -23.23
N ILE A 102 6.14 14.12 -22.01
CA ILE A 102 5.15 15.15 -21.72
C ILE A 102 5.86 16.42 -21.21
N THR A 103 5.54 17.58 -21.80
CA THR A 103 6.06 18.86 -21.29
C THR A 103 5.16 19.40 -20.19
N ILE A 104 5.70 19.54 -18.97
CA ILE A 104 4.98 20.12 -17.82
C ILE A 104 5.80 21.25 -17.22
N ALA A 105 5.19 22.44 -17.14
CA ALA A 105 5.80 23.60 -16.50
C ALA A 105 6.14 23.34 -15.03
N GLN A 106 7.19 23.96 -14.52
CA GLN A 106 7.66 23.73 -13.14
C GLN A 106 6.61 24.16 -12.12
N GLU A 107 5.95 25.28 -12.38
CA GLU A 107 4.89 25.84 -11.55
C GLU A 107 3.69 24.91 -11.48
N ALA A 108 3.34 24.25 -12.60
CA ALA A 108 2.27 23.27 -12.66
C ALA A 108 2.60 22.02 -11.83
N LYS A 109 3.84 21.51 -11.90
CA LYS A 109 4.28 20.39 -11.06
C LYS A 109 4.21 20.73 -9.58
N VAL A 110 4.62 21.94 -9.19
CA VAL A 110 4.53 22.40 -7.79
C VAL A 110 3.07 22.57 -7.35
N ALA A 111 2.19 23.07 -8.22
CA ALA A 111 0.76 23.18 -7.93
C ALA A 111 0.14 21.80 -7.69
N ILE A 112 0.37 20.83 -8.58
CA ILE A 112 -0.09 19.44 -8.42
C ILE A 112 0.45 18.86 -7.10
N ALA A 113 1.74 19.00 -6.83
CA ALA A 113 2.36 18.49 -5.61
C ALA A 113 1.77 19.08 -4.32
N ARG A 114 1.32 20.34 -4.34
CA ARG A 114 0.62 20.95 -3.21
C ARG A 114 -0.79 20.40 -3.04
N THR A 115 -1.53 20.26 -4.13
CA THR A 115 -2.89 19.72 -4.12
C THR A 115 -2.95 18.24 -3.75
N ALA A 116 -1.89 17.49 -4.04
CA ALA A 116 -1.83 16.07 -3.74
C ALA A 116 -1.64 15.76 -2.24
N GLU A 117 -1.30 16.75 -1.40
CA GLU A 117 -1.18 16.62 0.06
C GLU A 117 -0.28 15.45 0.53
N GLY A 118 0.72 15.09 -0.27
CA GLY A 118 1.62 13.97 0.04
C GLY A 118 1.17 12.62 -0.51
N GLY A 119 -0.02 12.53 -1.09
CA GLY A 119 -0.48 11.43 -1.93
C GLY A 119 0.18 11.51 -3.31
N LEU A 120 0.51 10.35 -3.88
CA LEU A 120 1.07 10.23 -5.21
C LEU A 120 0.57 8.93 -5.84
#